data_AF-A0A1Q5HBS6-F1
#
_entry.id   AF-A0A1Q5HBS6-F1
#
_cell.length_a   1.000
_cell.length_b   1.000
_cell.length_c   1.000
_cell.angle_alpha   90.00
_cell.angle_beta   90.00
_cell.angle_gamma   90.00
#
_symmetry.space_group_name_H-M   'P 1'
#
loop_
_entity.id
_entity.type
_entity.pdbx_description
1 polymer ?
#
loop_
_entity_poly.entity_id
_entity_poly.type
_entity_poly.pdbx_seq_one_letter_code
_entity_poly.pdbx_strand_id
1 'polypeptide(L)' 'MARNIGADRNGDVYRAVIQFTNRNGQQWTEHEGPYAKPAAARARVTFWTNRMACSGGSATGHIEKATTTWERV' A
#
# COMPACT_ATOMS: atom_id res chain seq x y z
N MET A 1 10.18 -10.38 -0.70
CA MET A 1 8.74 -10.75 -0.80
C MET A 1 8.31 -10.53 -2.23
N ALA A 2 7.79 -11.56 -2.91
CA ALA A 2 7.18 -11.39 -4.22
C ALA A 2 6.01 -10.40 -4.09
N ARG A 3 6.01 -9.35 -4.92
CA ARG A 3 4.89 -8.42 -5.03
C ARG A 3 3.83 -9.18 -5.83
N ASN A 4 2.95 -9.92 -5.16
CA ASN A 4 1.82 -10.60 -5.80
C ASN A 4 0.82 -9.55 -6.29
N ILE A 5 1.14 -8.90 -7.40
CA ILE A 5 0.32 -7.89 -8.06
C ILE A 5 -0.82 -8.62 -8.77
N GLY A 6 -2.05 -8.26 -8.46
CA GLY A 6 -3.24 -8.88 -9.04
C GLY A 6 -4.45 -8.86 -8.12
N ALA A 7 -5.55 -9.42 -8.60
CA ALA A 7 -6.74 -9.71 -7.82
C ALA A 7 -6.65 -11.09 -7.15
N ASP A 8 -7.35 -11.27 -6.05
CA ASP A 8 -7.55 -12.57 -5.43
C ASP A 8 -8.56 -13.42 -6.22
N ARG A 9 -8.86 -14.63 -5.71
CA ARG A 9 -9.78 -15.56 -6.39
C ARG A 9 -11.21 -15.03 -6.53
N ASN A 10 -11.61 -14.07 -5.70
CA ASN A 10 -12.94 -13.46 -5.68
C ASN A 10 -12.98 -12.12 -6.44
N GLY A 11 -11.88 -11.73 -7.09
CA GLY A 11 -11.78 -10.43 -7.77
C GLY A 11 -11.49 -9.26 -6.82
N ASP A 12 -11.12 -9.53 -5.57
CA ASP A 12 -10.73 -8.49 -4.62
C ASP A 12 -9.27 -8.10 -4.82
N VAL A 13 -9.01 -6.79 -4.84
CA VAL A 13 -7.67 -6.20 -4.84
C VAL A 13 -7.47 -5.39 -3.57
N TYR A 14 -6.24 -5.39 -3.08
CA TYR A 14 -5.84 -4.64 -1.90
C TYR A 14 -4.77 -3.62 -2.26
N ARG A 15 -4.83 -2.41 -1.69
CA ARG A 15 -3.74 -1.44 -1.78
C ARG A 15 -3.34 -0.94 -0.41
N ALA A 16 -2.07 -0.57 -0.26
CA ALA A 16 -1.60 0.19 0.87
C ALA A 16 -1.69 1.68 0.52
N VAL A 17 -2.29 2.47 1.41
CA VAL A 17 -2.30 3.93 1.33
C VAL A 17 -1.40 4.43 2.44
N ILE A 18 -0.30 5.07 2.06
CA ILE A 18 0.75 5.48 2.99
C ILE A 18 0.88 7.00 2.92
N GLN A 19 0.73 7.66 4.05
CA GLN A 19 1.03 9.08 4.21
C GLN A 19 2.44 9.22 4.77
N PHE A 20 3.28 9.93 4.04
CA PHE A 20 4.67 10.19 4.37
C PHE A 20 4.81 11.60 4.94
N THR A 21 5.76 11.79 5.83
CA THR A 21 6.29 13.09 6.23
C THR A 21 7.81 12.99 6.21
N ASN A 22 8.49 13.77 5.36
CA ASN A 22 9.96 13.79 5.36
C ASN A 22 10.50 14.67 6.49
N ARG A 23 11.84 14.67 6.63
CA ARG A 23 12.55 15.45 7.67
C ARG A 23 12.30 16.96 7.59
N ASN A 24 11.94 17.48 6.41
CA ASN A 24 11.65 18.89 6.19
C ASN A 24 10.16 19.23 6.44
N GLY A 25 9.36 18.25 6.91
CA GLY A 25 7.94 18.41 7.18
C GLY A 25 7.04 18.31 5.95
N GLN A 26 7.58 18.05 4.76
CA GLN A 26 6.78 17.88 3.55
C GLN A 26 6.01 16.55 3.61
N GLN A 27 4.73 16.62 3.28
CA GLN A 27 3.82 15.48 3.27
C GLN A 27 3.38 15.10 1.87
N TRP A 28 3.22 13.80 1.63
CA TRP A 28 2.61 13.25 0.43
C TRP A 28 1.99 11.89 0.73
N THR A 29 1.12 11.42 -0.17
CA THR A 29 0.48 10.11 -0.08
C THR A 29 0.91 9.27 -1.26
N GLU A 30 1.31 8.02 -1.01
CA GLU A 30 1.52 7.02 -2.06
C GLU A 30 0.51 5.87 -1.93
N HIS A 31 0.09 5.37 -3.09
CA HIS A 31 -0.80 4.23 -3.20
C HIS A 31 -0.01 3.07 -3.80
N GLU A 32 0.19 2.00 -3.04
CA GLU A 32 0.91 0.83 -3.51
C GLU A 32 -0.02 -0.37 -3.68
N GLY A 33 0.03 -0.98 -4.86
CA GLY A 33 -0.84 -2.08 -5.26
C GLY A 33 -1.17 -2.00 -6.76
N PRO A 34 -2.18 -2.73 -7.23
CA PRO A 34 -3.03 -3.65 -6.48
C PRO A 34 -2.29 -4.93 -6.05
N TYR A 35 -2.66 -5.49 -4.90
CA TYR A 35 -2.16 -6.75 -4.35
C TYR A 35 -3.27 -7.78 -4.22
N ALA A 36 -2.94 -9.04 -4.49
CA ALA A 36 -3.90 -10.15 -4.41
C ALA A 36 -4.17 -10.64 -2.97
N LYS A 37 -3.46 -10.11 -1.97
CA LYS A 37 -3.60 -10.51 -0.57
C LYS A 37 -3.51 -9.30 0.36
N PRO A 38 -4.34 -9.21 1.41
CA PRO A 38 -4.28 -8.11 2.37
C PRO A 38 -2.94 -8.11 3.14
N ALA A 39 -2.36 -9.28 3.37
CA ALA A 39 -1.06 -9.40 4.03
C ALA A 39 0.07 -8.70 3.26
N ALA A 40 0.03 -8.71 1.92
CA ALA A 40 1.04 -8.03 1.11
C ALA A 40 0.92 -6.50 1.26
N ALA A 41 -0.31 -5.96 1.23
CA ALA A 41 -0.55 -4.54 1.47
C ALA A 41 -0.12 -4.11 2.89
N ARG A 42 -0.47 -4.89 3.92
CA ARG A 42 -0.03 -4.63 5.30
C ARG A 42 1.49 -4.60 5.44
N ALA A 43 2.18 -5.54 4.80
CA ALA A 43 3.65 -5.59 4.82
C ALA A 43 4.28 -4.32 4.23
N ARG A 44 3.63 -3.66 3.25
CA ARG A 44 4.11 -2.38 2.71
C ARG A 44 3.95 -1.23 3.67
N VAL A 45 2.83 -1.16 4.41
CA VAL A 45 2.66 -0.16 5.48
C VAL A 45 3.78 -0.31 6.51
N THR A 46 3.99 -1.53 7.03
CA THR A 46 5.06 -1.79 8.02
C THR A 46 6.45 -1.47 7.46
N PHE A 47 6.73 -1.85 6.21
CA PHE A 47 7.99 -1.54 5.57
C PHE A 47 8.26 -0.04 5.54
N TRP A 48 7.29 0.77 5.11
CA TRP A 48 7.47 2.22 4.98
C TRP A 48 7.53 2.92 6.33
N THR A 49 6.71 2.52 7.30
CA THR A 49 6.81 3.03 8.67
C THR A 49 8.22 2.86 9.22
N ASN A 50 8.79 1.65 9.10
CA ASN A 50 10.15 1.38 9.55
C ASN A 50 11.21 2.13 8.73
N ARG A 51 11.07 2.14 7.40
CA ARG A 51 12.01 2.80 6.49
C ARG A 51 12.09 4.30 6.73
N MET A 52 10.95 4.95 6.94
CA MET A 52 10.88 6.39 7.20
C MET A 52 11.43 6.75 8.57
N ALA A 53 11.12 5.95 9.60
CA ALA A 53 11.69 6.13 10.93
C ALA A 53 13.22 6.10 10.89
N CYS A 54 13.83 5.16 10.15
CA CYS A 54 15.28 5.13 9.96
C CYS A 54 15.84 6.31 9.15
N SER A 55 15.03 6.89 8.25
CA SER A 55 15.45 8.00 7.38
C SER A 55 15.21 9.39 8.02
N GLY A 56 14.72 9.44 9.27
CA GLY A 56 14.43 10.68 9.98
C GLY A 56 13.11 11.35 9.57
N GLY A 57 12.18 10.60 8.98
CA GLY A 57 10.81 11.02 8.73
C GLY A 57 9.81 10.09 9.42
N SER A 58 8.54 10.24 9.09
CA SER A 58 7.48 9.33 9.54
C SER A 58 6.65 8.84 8.36
N ALA A 59 6.07 7.66 8.53
CA ALA A 59 5.02 7.16 7.65
C ALA A 59 3.98 6.41 8.46
N THR A 60 2.73 6.71 8.17
CA THR A 60 1.56 5.97 8.67
C THR A 60 0.75 5.52 7.47
N GLY A 61 -0.06 4.48 7.65
CA GLY A 61 -0.87 4.00 6.55
C GLY A 61 -1.94 3.02 6.97
N HIS A 62 -2.83 2.76 6.04
CA HIS A 62 -3.88 1.77 6.16
C HIS A 62 -3.98 0.97 4.86
N ILE A 63 -4.78 -0.09 4.88
CA ILE A 63 -5.08 -0.86 3.69
C ILE A 63 -6.48 -0.51 3.20
N GLU A 64 -6.64 -0.48 1.89
CA GLU A 64 -7.94 -0.40 1.25
C GLU A 64 -8.19 -1.65 0.44
N LYS A 65 -9.47 -2.00 0.30
CA LYS A 65 -9.96 -3.12 -0.48
C LYS A 65 -10.86 -2.56 -1.58
N ALA A 66 -10.71 -3.04 -2.81
CA ALA A 66 -11.68 -2.85 -3.87
C ALA A 66 -12.05 -4.21 -4.47
N THR A 67 -13.28 -4.34 -4.95
CA THR A 67 -13.73 -5.52 -5.72
C THR A 67 -13.80 -5.10 -7.18
N THR A 68 -13.05 -5.78 -8.04
CA THR A 68 -12.96 -5.43 -9.46
C THR A 68 -14.16 -5.94 -10.25
N THR A 69 -14.73 -5.07 -11.07
CA THR A 69 -15.72 -5.41 -12.10
C THR A 69 -15.10 -5.24 -13.47
N TRP A 70 -15.32 -6.20 -14.36
CA TRP A 70 -14.78 -6.17 -15.71
C TRP A 70 -15.90 -5.87 -16.71
N GLU A 71 -15.63 -4.95 -17.62
CA GLU A 71 -16.49 -4.65 -18.75
C GLU A 71 -15.72 -4.95 -20.04
N ARG A 72 -16.45 -5.36 -21.07
CA ARG A 72 -15.88 -5.55 -22.40
C ARG A 72 -15.79 -4.20 -23.09
N VAL A 73 -14.58 -3.83 -23.52
CA VAL A 73 -14.29 -2.63 -24.33
C VAL A 73 -14.17 -2.98 -25.80
#